data_AF-A0A2V8K789-F1
#
_entry.id   AF-A0A2V8K789-F1
#
_cell.length_a   1.000
_cell.length_b   1.000
_cell.length_c   1.000
_cell.angle_alpha   90.00
_cell.angle_beta   90.00
_cell.angle_gamma   90.00
#
_symmetry.space_group_name_H-M   'P 1'
#
loop_
_entity.id
_entity.type
_entity.pdbx_description
1 polymer ?
#
loop_
_entity_poly.entity_id
_entity_poly.type
_entity_poly.pdbx_seq_one_letter_code
_entity_poly.pdbx_strand_id
1 'polypeptide(L)'
;SFPARIKQAFTRWRVGEPVDIEDREVQVLQGTTAAGNIATLYFDSRSGLLVRMIRYARSPVGRLPTQIDYSDYRDIAGVKMPFRWTVLWLDGRETVGLTEVRPNVPIDNAKFAKPAPSPK
;
A
#
# COMPACT_ATOMS: atom_id res chain seq x y z
N SER A 1 4.70 -2.61 13.29
CA SER A 1 3.31 -2.72 12.77
C SER A 1 3.21 -1.91 11.49
N PHE A 2 2.71 -2.47 10.39
CA PHE A 2 2.48 -1.71 9.15
C PHE A 2 1.14 -0.92 9.26
N PRO A 3 1.13 0.39 8.95
CA PRO A 3 0.04 1.32 9.30
C PRO A 3 -1.22 1.25 8.41
N ALA A 4 -1.53 0.11 7.80
CA ALA A 4 -2.65 -0.01 6.84
C ALA A 4 -3.78 -0.96 7.26
N ARG A 5 -3.86 -1.37 8.53
CA ARG A 5 -4.92 -2.28 9.04
C ARG A 5 -5.15 -3.51 8.13
N ILE A 6 -4.04 -4.07 7.63
CA ILE A 6 -4.07 -5.12 6.59
C ILE A 6 -4.98 -6.28 6.98
N LYS A 7 -4.90 -6.75 8.23
CA LYS A 7 -5.71 -7.88 8.72
C LYS A 7 -7.23 -7.65 8.60
N GLN A 8 -7.69 -6.42 8.78
CA GLN A 8 -9.09 -6.04 8.63
C GLN A 8 -9.48 -5.73 7.19
N ALA A 9 -8.52 -5.28 6.38
CA ALA A 9 -8.75 -4.83 5.00
C ALA A 9 -8.97 -5.97 4.00
N PHE A 10 -8.51 -7.19 4.31
CA PHE A 10 -8.69 -8.36 3.44
C PHE A 10 -9.28 -9.57 4.16
N THR A 11 -9.92 -10.42 3.35
CA THR A 11 -10.52 -11.70 3.72
C THR A 11 -9.92 -12.83 2.89
N ARG A 12 -10.26 -14.09 3.20
CA ARG A 12 -9.84 -15.29 2.43
C ARG A 12 -8.31 -15.36 2.24
N TRP A 13 -7.61 -15.19 3.36
CA TRP A 13 -6.16 -15.20 3.40
C TRP A 13 -5.58 -16.52 2.91
N ARG A 14 -4.53 -16.43 2.11
CA ARG A 14 -3.69 -17.55 1.69
C ARG A 14 -2.24 -17.18 1.87
N VAL A 15 -1.48 -18.11 2.43
CA VAL A 15 -0.03 -17.98 2.56
C VAL A 15 0.58 -18.68 1.34
N GLY A 16 1.45 -17.99 0.62
CA GLY A 16 2.24 -18.58 -0.45
C GLY A 16 3.61 -19.03 0.07
N GLU A 17 4.30 -19.83 -0.73
CA GLU A 17 5.72 -20.13 -0.46
C GLU A 17 6.55 -18.84 -0.45
N PRO A 18 7.58 -18.75 0.41
CA PRO A 18 8.55 -17.67 0.33
C PRO A 18 9.20 -17.60 -1.05
N VAL A 19 9.54 -16.39 -1.48
CA VAL A 19 10.23 -16.15 -2.75
C VAL A 19 11.35 -15.13 -2.55
N ASP A 20 12.35 -15.14 -3.43
CA ASP A 20 13.37 -14.10 -3.46
C ASP A 20 12.98 -12.97 -4.42
N ILE A 21 13.09 -11.73 -3.95
CA ILE A 21 12.94 -10.51 -4.74
C ILE A 21 14.16 -9.64 -4.48
N GLU A 22 14.96 -9.34 -5.51
CA GLU A 22 16.12 -8.42 -5.39
C GLU A 22 17.04 -8.82 -4.23
N ASP A 23 17.43 -10.10 -4.17
CA ASP A 23 18.27 -10.71 -3.10
C ASP A 23 17.68 -10.62 -1.68
N ARG A 24 16.36 -10.44 -1.58
CA ARG A 24 15.60 -10.45 -0.34
C ARG A 24 14.56 -11.57 -0.36
N GLU A 25 14.66 -12.48 0.60
CA GLU A 25 13.60 -13.45 0.88
C GLU A 25 12.36 -12.72 1.43
N VAL A 26 11.21 -13.00 0.84
CA VAL A 26 9.92 -12.42 1.24
C VAL A 26 8.86 -13.49 1.47
N GLN A 27 8.07 -13.31 2.53
CA GLN A 27 6.85 -14.06 2.76
C GLN A 27 5.69 -13.49 1.93
N VAL A 28 5.02 -14.36 1.17
CA VAL A 28 3.90 -13.99 0.32
C VAL A 28 2.57 -14.24 1.03
N LEU A 29 1.70 -13.23 1.05
CA LEU A 29 0.32 -13.32 1.53
C LEU A 29 -0.65 -12.81 0.47
N GLN A 30 -1.68 -13.59 0.15
CA GLN A 30 -2.75 -13.17 -0.75
C GLN A 30 -4.06 -12.99 0.02
N GLY A 31 -4.76 -11.90 -0.26
CA GLY A 31 -6.05 -11.57 0.37
C GLY A 31 -7.04 -10.99 -0.64
N THR A 32 -8.32 -11.04 -0.28
CA THR A 32 -9.43 -10.45 -1.05
C THR A 32 -9.94 -9.19 -0.35
N THR A 33 -9.95 -8.04 -1.03
CA THR A 33 -10.49 -6.78 -0.49
C THR A 33 -12.02 -6.83 -0.39
N ALA A 34 -12.63 -5.90 0.35
CA ALA A 34 -14.08 -5.75 0.42
C ALA A 34 -14.75 -5.56 -0.95
N ALA A 35 -14.05 -4.95 -1.93
CA ALA A 35 -14.51 -4.80 -3.31
C ALA A 35 -14.39 -6.09 -4.16
N GLY A 36 -13.96 -7.20 -3.55
CA GLY A 36 -13.77 -8.49 -4.21
C GLY A 36 -12.53 -8.55 -5.11
N ASN A 37 -11.60 -7.60 -4.99
CA ASN A 37 -10.35 -7.61 -5.74
C ASN A 37 -9.28 -8.39 -4.97
N ILE A 38 -8.39 -9.07 -5.67
CA ILE A 38 -7.28 -9.78 -5.05
C ILE A 38 -6.09 -8.83 -4.93
N ALA A 39 -5.38 -8.91 -3.81
CA ALA A 39 -4.04 -8.38 -3.69
C ALA A 39 -3.08 -9.42 -3.14
N THR A 40 -1.85 -9.38 -3.63
CA THR A 40 -0.71 -10.15 -3.16
C THR A 40 0.25 -9.19 -2.46
N LEU A 41 0.60 -9.52 -1.24
CA LEU A 41 1.44 -8.74 -0.33
C LEU A 41 2.72 -9.53 -0.09
N TYR A 42 3.85 -8.85 -0.21
CA TYR A 42 5.18 -9.41 -0.05
C TYR A 42 5.84 -8.74 1.14
N PHE A 43 6.09 -9.51 2.20
CA PHE A 43 6.70 -9.04 3.43
C PHE A 43 8.14 -9.52 3.50
N ASP A 44 9.08 -8.62 3.74
CA ASP A 44 10.47 -8.99 4.03
C ASP A 44 10.53 -9.96 5.22
N SER A 45 11.11 -11.15 5.02
CA SER A 45 11.11 -12.21 6.03
C SER A 45 11.85 -11.82 7.31
N ARG A 46 12.83 -10.90 7.23
CA ARG A 46 13.66 -10.49 8.37
C ARG A 46 13.00 -9.42 9.24
N SER A 47 12.42 -8.40 8.62
CA SER A 47 11.85 -7.22 9.28
C SER A 47 10.32 -7.28 9.41
N GLY A 48 9.65 -8.13 8.64
CA GLY A 48 8.20 -8.21 8.55
C GLY A 48 7.56 -6.99 7.89
N LEU A 49 8.34 -6.14 7.23
CA LEU A 49 7.83 -4.95 6.55
C LEU A 49 7.29 -5.30 5.15
N LEU A 50 6.19 -4.65 4.75
CA LEU A 50 5.64 -4.81 3.41
C LEU A 50 6.59 -4.16 2.40
N VAL A 51 7.16 -4.93 1.49
CA VAL A 51 8.09 -4.39 0.47
C VAL A 51 7.46 -4.28 -0.89
N ARG A 52 6.45 -5.10 -1.19
CA ARG A 52 5.69 -5.05 -2.45
C ARG A 52 4.23 -5.40 -2.22
N MET A 53 3.35 -4.73 -2.95
CA MET A 53 1.95 -5.12 -3.12
C MET A 53 1.62 -5.15 -4.60
N ILE A 54 1.02 -6.24 -5.06
CA ILE A 54 0.39 -6.34 -6.36
C ILE A 54 -1.11 -6.39 -6.14
N ARG A 55 -1.85 -5.46 -6.72
CA ARG A 55 -3.32 -5.45 -6.67
C ARG A 55 -3.89 -5.37 -8.07
N TYR A 56 -5.11 -5.87 -8.24
CA TYR A 56 -5.81 -5.81 -9.52
C TYR A 56 -6.98 -4.83 -9.47
N ALA A 57 -6.97 -3.87 -10.39
CA ALA A 57 -8.11 -2.98 -10.64
C ALA A 57 -9.03 -3.61 -11.71
N ARG A 58 -10.34 -3.39 -11.59
CA ARG A 58 -11.30 -3.78 -12.64
C ARG A 58 -11.30 -2.74 -13.74
N SER A 59 -11.23 -3.17 -14.99
CA SER A 59 -11.45 -2.34 -16.17
C SER A 59 -12.33 -3.08 -17.19
N PRO A 60 -12.88 -2.38 -18.21
CA PRO A 60 -13.67 -3.02 -19.27
C PRO A 60 -12.92 -4.11 -20.03
N VAL A 61 -11.58 -4.08 -20.05
CA VAL A 61 -10.72 -5.03 -20.76
C VAL A 61 -10.15 -6.13 -19.85
N GLY A 62 -10.55 -6.16 -18.58
CA GLY A 62 -10.15 -7.21 -17.62
C GLY A 62 -9.55 -6.65 -16.33
N ARG A 63 -8.69 -7.46 -15.70
CA ARG A 63 -8.01 -7.08 -14.45
C ARG A 63 -6.66 -6.47 -14.76
N LEU A 64 -6.51 -5.19 -14.46
CA LEU A 64 -5.24 -4.48 -14.66
C LEU A 64 -4.38 -4.58 -13.41
N PRO A 65 -3.14 -5.10 -13.51
CA PRO A 65 -2.23 -5.14 -12.39
C PRO A 65 -1.70 -3.74 -12.06
N THR A 66 -1.63 -3.43 -10.78
CA THR A 66 -0.86 -2.32 -10.23
C THR A 66 0.11 -2.89 -9.21
N GLN A 67 1.39 -2.64 -9.41
CA GLN A 67 2.45 -2.97 -8.46
C GLN A 67 2.83 -1.74 -7.66
N ILE A 68 3.02 -1.89 -6.35
CA ILE A 68 3.51 -0.85 -5.46
C ILE A 68 4.68 -1.40 -4.68
N ASP A 69 5.82 -0.75 -4.82
CA ASP A 69 7.07 -1.11 -4.15
C ASP A 69 7.40 -0.07 -3.08
N TYR A 70 7.51 -0.52 -1.83
CA TYR A 70 7.72 0.34 -0.67
C TYR A 70 9.17 0.30 -0.23
N SER A 71 9.73 1.48 0.09
CA SER A 71 11.12 1.64 0.51
C SER A 71 11.27 2.83 1.46
N ASP A 72 12.49 3.03 1.96
CA ASP A 72 12.83 4.10 2.90
C ASP A 72 11.92 4.10 4.14
N TYR A 73 11.86 2.95 4.82
CA TYR A 73 11.08 2.83 6.05
C TYR A 73 11.77 3.58 7.19
N ARG A 74 11.06 4.53 7.79
CA ARG A 74 11.54 5.34 8.92
C ARG A 74 10.68 5.11 10.14
N ASP A 75 11.28 5.23 11.33
CA ASP A 75 10.53 5.21 12.58
C ASP A 75 9.90 6.58 12.82
N ILE A 76 8.57 6.65 12.82
CA ILE A 76 7.82 7.86 13.13
C ILE A 76 6.85 7.52 14.25
N ALA A 77 7.11 8.07 15.43
CA ALA A 77 6.32 7.84 16.64
C ALA A 77 6.09 6.34 16.96
N GLY A 78 7.13 5.50 16.81
CA GLY A 78 7.08 4.07 17.10
C GLY A 78 6.47 3.20 15.99
N VAL A 79 6.16 3.79 14.82
CA VAL A 79 5.62 3.09 13.66
C VAL A 79 6.59 3.20 12.49
N LYS A 80 6.95 2.06 11.88
CA LYS A 80 7.73 2.05 10.64
C LYS A 80 6.85 2.50 9.47
N MET A 81 7.11 3.69 8.96
CA MET A 81 6.40 4.34 7.86
C MET A 81 7.27 4.35 6.60
N PRO A 82 6.76 3.95 5.42
CA PRO A 82 7.50 4.09 4.17
C PRO A 82 7.54 5.56 3.74
N PHE A 83 8.73 6.09 3.47
CA PHE A 83 8.92 7.46 2.96
C PHE A 83 9.07 7.50 1.44
N ARG A 84 9.15 6.33 0.78
CA ARG A 84 9.20 6.24 -0.66
C ARG A 84 8.41 5.05 -1.16
N TRP A 85 7.65 5.25 -2.23
CA TRP A 85 7.09 4.12 -2.97
C TRP A 85 7.04 4.39 -4.47
N THR A 86 7.21 3.32 -5.24
CA THR A 86 7.01 3.34 -6.70
C THR A 86 5.72 2.62 -7.02
N VAL A 87 4.85 3.24 -7.81
CA VAL A 87 3.65 2.62 -8.37
C VAL A 87 3.91 2.33 -9.85
N LEU A 88 3.69 1.10 -10.29
CA LEU A 88 3.75 0.69 -11.69
C LEU A 88 2.38 0.18 -12.13
N TRP A 89 1.93 0.61 -13.30
CA TRP A 89 0.73 0.13 -13.97
C TRP A 89 1.01 0.00 -15.47
N LEU A 90 0.03 -0.45 -16.27
CA LEU A 90 0.27 -0.91 -17.64
C LEU A 90 0.98 0.10 -18.56
N ASP A 91 0.69 1.38 -18.43
CA ASP A 91 1.19 2.45 -19.30
C ASP A 91 2.01 3.50 -18.54
N GLY A 92 2.41 3.22 -17.29
CA GLY A 92 3.08 4.23 -16.49
C GLY A 92 3.75 3.74 -15.22
N ARG A 93 4.60 4.63 -14.71
CA ARG A 93 5.28 4.51 -13.43
C ARG A 93 5.28 5.87 -12.75
N GLU A 94 4.99 5.87 -11.46
CA GLU A 94 5.11 7.03 -10.58
C GLU A 94 5.98 6.68 -9.39
N THR A 95 6.78 7.62 -8.92
CA THR A 95 7.50 7.50 -7.65
C THR A 95 7.08 8.63 -6.74
N VAL A 96 6.58 8.27 -5.56
CA VAL A 96 6.22 9.22 -4.51
C VAL A 96 7.29 9.18 -3.43
N GLY A 97 7.75 10.37 -3.03
CA GLY A 97 8.66 10.55 -1.91
C GLY A 97 8.05 11.51 -0.90
N LEU A 98 8.14 11.16 0.38
CA LEU A 98 7.71 12.00 1.50
C LEU A 98 8.93 12.67 2.12
N THR A 99 8.80 13.96 2.43
CA THR A 99 9.83 14.70 3.17
C THR A 99 9.55 14.68 4.67
N GLU A 100 8.27 14.72 5.06
CA GLU A 100 7.85 14.78 6.45
C GLU A 100 6.52 14.05 6.67
N VAL A 101 6.42 13.34 7.80
CA VAL A 101 5.18 12.71 8.28
C VAL A 101 4.99 13.07 9.75
N ARG A 102 3.85 13.67 10.09
CA ARG A 102 3.47 14.02 11.47
C ARG A 102 2.16 13.31 11.86
N PRO A 103 2.23 12.17 12.56
CA PRO A 103 1.03 11.47 12.99
C PRO A 103 0.33 12.23 14.13
N ASN A 104 -0.98 12.03 14.27
CA ASN A 104 -1.80 12.55 15.37
C ASN A 104 -1.79 14.08 15.55
N VAL A 105 -1.42 14.84 14.53
CA VAL A 105 -1.60 16.30 14.53
C VAL A 105 -3.10 16.61 14.42
N PRO A 106 -3.65 17.52 15.26
CA PRO A 106 -5.05 17.91 15.14
C PRO A 106 -5.30 18.60 13.79
N ILE A 107 -6.34 18.14 13.09
CA ILE A 107 -6.80 18.73 11.84
C ILE A 107 -8.23 19.24 12.08
N ASP A 108 -8.46 20.51 11.79
CA ASP A 108 -9.79 21.12 11.88
C ASP A 108 -10.80 20.37 10.98
N ASN A 109 -11.94 19.99 11.55
CA ASN A 109 -13.04 19.32 10.86
C ASN A 109 -13.55 20.12 9.66
N ALA A 110 -13.47 21.46 9.70
CA ALA A 110 -13.85 22.33 8.60
C ALA A 110 -13.07 22.02 7.30
N LYS A 111 -11.85 21.49 7.39
CA LYS A 111 -11.06 21.09 6.21
C LYS A 111 -11.63 19.88 5.46
N PHE A 112 -12.49 19.10 6.11
CA PHE A 112 -13.20 17.98 5.50
C PHE A 112 -14.62 18.37 5.05
N ALA A 113 -15.04 19.61 5.27
CA ALA A 113 -16.32 20.10 4.79
C ALA A 113 -16.32 20.18 3.26
N LYS A 114 -17.48 19.90 2.65
CA LYS A 114 -17.67 20.03 1.21
C LYS A 114 -17.36 21.48 0.79
N PRO A 115 -16.52 21.71 -0.23
CA PRO A 115 -16.26 23.07 -0.73
C PRO A 115 -17.55 23.74 -1.22
N ALA A 116 -17.58 25.07 -1.15
CA ALA A 116 -18.62 25.83 -1.84
C ALA A 116 -18.58 25.50 -3.35
N PRO A 117 -19.74 25.43 -4.03
CA PRO A 117 -19.77 25.22 -5.46
C PRO A 117 -18.98 26.33 -6.17
N SER A 118 -18.27 25.98 -7.23
CA SER A 118 -17.58 26.96 -8.07
C SER A 118 -18.58 28.00 -8.61
N PRO A 119 -18.22 29.30 -8.64
CA PRO A 119 -19.05 30.32 -9.29
C PRO A 119 -19.30 29.97 -10.77
N LYS A 120 -20.47 30.38 -11.29
CA LYS A 120 -20.79 30.28 -12.72
C LYS A 120 -20.05 31.32 -13.54
#